data_AF-A0A2G7FFI3-F1
#
_entry.id   AF-A0A2G7FFI3-F1
#
_cell.length_a   1.000
_cell.length_b   1.000
_cell.length_c   1.000
_cell.angle_alpha   90.00
_cell.angle_beta   90.00
_cell.angle_gamma   90.00
#
_symmetry.space_group_name_H-M   'P 1'
#
loop_
_entity.id
_entity.type
_entity.pdbx_description
1 polymer ?
#
loop_
_entity_poly.entity_id
_entity_poly.type
_entity_poly.pdbx_seq_one_letter_code
_entity_poly.pdbx_strand_id
1 'polypeptide(L)'
;MSTGDDIERRKVATSNKSKGEPQQLQTLASAHAEEDLLPVVDDVPFPVWLIAFVGAAERFAWYGATSPLQNYIQYSPSSKIPGVLGLREATAINIVNAMMAAGYLATIPAPVMSDMWLGRYKTILVSDLYDLDIQLCGSAILFGTSFPRVVQAGAADGGLATAIVLIALGSGGVWSSVAPFIAEQYTEINPKVKVLKNGQKVITDRGLTIQYIYNVYYWMVNVGGLSALITTILERYVGYWVSYLVPLSIMALSVVPLLVWRHALVQRPPSGSVLPQASRTMVYDICEGFQMDEARPEKQQEKHHRQVPWTDTFIDELKSGLLACRVFLLFPIHWLYLNQTFNNLISQTGQMVDSGVLNDTIKSLNPIASIILTPVVYTLS
;
A
#
# COMPACT_ATOMS: atom_id res chain seq x y z
N MET A 1 29.54 29.83 89.73
CA MET A 1 28.39 30.76 89.79
C MET A 1 27.58 30.48 88.53
N SER A 2 26.61 29.55 88.57
CA SER A 2 25.19 29.78 88.97
C SER A 2 24.63 30.95 88.15
N THR A 3 23.66 30.80 87.23
CA THR A 3 22.45 29.96 87.13
C THR A 3 21.93 30.06 85.68
N GLY A 4 21.45 29.02 85.01
CA GLY A 4 20.07 28.50 85.03
C GLY A 4 19.46 28.67 83.61
N ASP A 5 19.35 27.58 82.85
CA ASP A 5 18.12 26.78 82.60
C ASP A 5 17.04 27.51 81.78
N ASP A 6 16.81 27.08 80.53
CA ASP A 6 15.58 26.36 80.13
C ASP A 6 15.25 26.41 78.61
N ILE A 7 15.20 25.21 78.03
CA ILE A 7 14.14 24.65 77.16
C ILE A 7 13.91 25.23 75.75
N GLU A 8 14.47 24.49 74.77
CA GLU A 8 13.79 23.82 73.65
C GLU A 8 12.71 24.57 72.82
N ARG A 9 13.01 24.86 71.54
CA ARG A 9 12.10 24.62 70.40
C ARG A 9 12.81 24.75 69.05
N ARG A 10 12.89 23.62 68.34
CA ARG A 10 13.16 23.50 66.90
C ARG A 10 12.12 24.29 66.10
N LYS A 11 12.55 25.19 65.20
CA LYS A 11 11.77 25.60 64.01
C LYS A 11 12.68 25.64 62.79
N VAL A 12 12.31 24.80 61.82
CA VAL A 12 12.75 24.82 60.43
C VAL A 12 12.12 26.02 59.74
N ALA A 13 12.92 26.81 59.02
CA ALA A 13 12.47 27.83 58.06
C ALA A 13 13.63 28.04 57.05
N THR A 14 13.58 27.36 55.90
CA THR A 14 13.05 27.80 54.58
C THR A 14 14.13 28.38 53.67
N SER A 15 14.41 27.59 52.63
CA SER A 15 15.31 27.82 51.51
C SER A 15 14.90 29.03 50.65
N ASN A 16 15.91 29.75 50.17
CA ASN A 16 15.84 30.88 49.25
C ASN A 16 15.16 30.53 47.91
N LYS A 17 14.03 31.20 47.63
CA LYS A 17 13.60 31.64 46.28
C LYS A 17 14.40 32.92 45.93
N SER A 18 14.70 33.34 44.70
CA SER A 18 14.23 33.03 43.35
C SER A 18 15.30 33.58 42.37
N LYS A 19 15.85 32.73 41.50
CA LYS A 19 16.61 33.15 40.29
C LYS A 19 16.35 32.25 39.07
N GLY A 20 15.40 31.30 39.16
CA GLY A 20 15.06 30.36 38.07
C GLY A 20 13.65 30.53 37.48
N GLU A 21 12.82 31.41 38.03
CA GLU A 21 11.40 31.53 37.65
C GLU A 21 11.15 32.11 36.22
N PRO A 22 11.94 33.02 35.62
CA PRO A 22 11.54 33.59 34.32
C PRO A 22 11.67 32.61 33.14
N GLN A 23 12.69 31.76 33.11
CA GLN A 23 12.90 30.80 32.02
C GLN A 23 11.95 29.62 32.09
N GLN A 24 11.68 29.07 33.29
CA GLN A 24 10.74 27.96 33.43
C GLN A 24 9.30 28.39 33.17
N LEU A 25 8.90 29.59 33.61
CA LEU A 25 7.58 30.16 33.26
C LEU A 25 7.47 30.50 31.77
N GLN A 26 8.54 30.92 31.09
CA GLN A 26 8.52 31.14 29.64
C GLN A 26 8.44 29.83 28.85
N THR A 27 9.14 28.77 29.26
CA THR A 27 9.05 27.45 28.62
C THR A 27 7.69 26.80 28.88
N LEU A 28 7.14 26.92 30.09
CA LEU A 28 5.79 26.44 30.44
C LEU A 28 4.69 27.28 29.77
N ALA A 29 4.85 28.60 29.67
CA ALA A 29 3.90 29.46 28.94
C ALA A 29 4.00 29.28 27.43
N SER A 30 5.18 28.98 26.89
CA SER A 30 5.36 28.60 25.48
C SER A 30 4.76 27.23 25.20
N ALA A 31 4.91 26.26 26.10
CA ALA A 31 4.30 24.94 25.99
C ALA A 31 2.77 25.01 26.09
N HIS A 32 2.22 25.80 27.02
CA HIS A 32 0.77 26.02 27.11
C HIS A 32 0.22 26.87 25.95
N ALA A 33 1.01 27.80 25.41
CA ALA A 33 0.63 28.55 24.21
C ALA A 33 0.70 27.71 22.92
N GLU A 34 1.43 26.59 22.94
CA GLU A 34 1.48 25.61 21.84
C GLU A 34 0.32 24.59 21.91
N GLU A 35 -0.20 24.28 23.10
CA GLU A 35 -1.36 23.39 23.30
C GLU A 35 -2.69 23.96 22.75
N ASP A 36 -2.86 25.28 22.72
CA ASP A 36 -4.09 25.94 22.24
C ASP A 36 -4.11 26.19 20.71
N LEU A 37 -3.07 25.75 19.99
CA LEU A 37 -2.97 25.95 18.54
C LEU A 37 -3.71 24.83 17.80
N LEU A 38 -4.59 25.20 16.87
CA LEU A 38 -5.28 24.22 16.04
C LEU A 38 -4.26 23.39 15.24
N PRO A 39 -4.34 22.04 15.28
CA PRO A 39 -3.50 21.19 14.47
C PRO A 39 -3.87 21.33 13.00
N VAL A 40 -2.89 21.62 12.15
CA VAL A 40 -3.07 21.80 10.71
C VAL A 40 -2.10 20.90 9.93
N VAL A 41 -2.51 20.51 8.72
CA VAL A 41 -1.71 19.73 7.76
C VAL A 41 -0.48 20.53 7.33
N ASP A 42 0.69 19.88 7.31
CA ASP A 42 1.94 20.49 6.83
C ASP A 42 1.98 20.64 5.31
N ASP A 43 2.98 21.40 4.83
CA ASP A 43 3.34 21.41 3.43
C ASP A 43 4.03 20.08 3.08
N VAL A 44 3.37 19.30 2.23
CA VAL A 44 3.85 17.99 1.81
C VAL A 44 4.87 18.16 0.68
N PRO A 45 6.08 17.56 0.79
CA PRO A 45 7.11 17.71 -0.23
C PRO A 45 6.73 16.99 -1.53
N PHE A 46 7.14 17.55 -2.67
CA PHE A 46 6.82 17.02 -4.01
C PHE A 46 7.10 15.51 -4.22
N PRO A 47 8.20 14.92 -3.70
CA PRO A 47 8.48 13.51 -3.91
C PRO A 47 7.41 12.56 -3.33
N VAL A 48 6.68 12.98 -2.30
CA VAL A 48 5.54 12.21 -1.74
C VAL A 48 4.43 12.10 -2.79
N TRP A 49 4.09 13.20 -3.44
CA TRP A 49 3.06 13.23 -4.50
C TRP A 49 3.49 12.47 -5.74
N LEU A 50 4.78 12.49 -6.07
CA LEU A 50 5.33 11.70 -7.17
C LEU A 50 5.12 10.20 -6.95
N ILE A 51 5.45 9.67 -5.77
CA ILE A 51 5.23 8.23 -5.46
C ILE A 51 3.74 7.91 -5.40
N ALA A 52 2.94 8.79 -4.81
CA ALA A 52 1.49 8.60 -4.76
C ALA A 52 0.87 8.55 -6.17
N PHE A 53 1.37 9.35 -7.11
CA PHE A 53 1.02 9.27 -8.53
C PHE A 53 1.47 7.94 -9.16
N VAL A 54 2.68 7.46 -8.88
CA VAL A 54 3.17 6.16 -9.36
C VAL A 54 2.25 5.02 -8.91
N GLY A 55 1.86 4.98 -7.63
CA GLY A 55 0.91 3.97 -7.13
C GLY A 55 -0.49 4.08 -7.77
N ALA A 56 -0.96 5.29 -8.04
CA ALA A 56 -2.21 5.50 -8.76
C ALA A 56 -2.13 5.09 -10.24
N ALA A 57 -1.01 5.34 -10.91
CA ALA A 57 -0.73 4.95 -12.28
C ALA A 57 -0.59 3.43 -12.42
N GLU A 58 0.02 2.77 -11.45
CA GLU A 58 0.04 1.32 -11.35
C GLU A 58 -1.39 0.76 -11.27
N ARG A 59 -2.21 1.33 -10.38
CA ARG A 59 -3.62 0.92 -10.25
C ARG A 59 -4.41 1.16 -11.52
N PHE A 60 -4.16 2.27 -12.20
CA PHE A 60 -4.71 2.54 -13.52
C PHE A 60 -4.33 1.45 -14.53
N ALA A 61 -3.06 1.06 -14.58
CA ALA A 61 -2.61 0.03 -15.51
C ALA A 61 -3.20 -1.34 -15.19
N TRP A 62 -3.28 -1.71 -13.91
CA TRP A 62 -3.86 -2.97 -13.46
C TRP A 62 -5.34 -3.09 -13.86
N TYR A 63 -6.17 -2.12 -13.47
CA TYR A 63 -7.61 -2.16 -13.79
C TYR A 63 -7.85 -1.96 -15.30
N GLY A 64 -7.09 -1.09 -15.95
CA GLY A 64 -7.15 -0.88 -17.39
C GLY A 64 -6.84 -2.14 -18.20
N ALA A 65 -5.87 -2.94 -17.77
CA ALA A 65 -5.50 -4.20 -18.43
C ALA A 65 -6.45 -5.35 -18.09
N THR A 66 -6.88 -5.48 -16.82
CA THR A 66 -7.70 -6.62 -16.34
C THR A 66 -9.19 -6.50 -16.68
N SER A 67 -9.71 -5.28 -16.86
CA SER A 67 -11.12 -5.08 -17.20
C SER A 67 -11.51 -5.72 -18.55
N PRO A 68 -10.89 -5.35 -19.69
CA PRO A 68 -11.21 -5.92 -21.01
C PRO A 68 -10.74 -7.39 -21.17
N LEU A 69 -9.92 -7.88 -20.24
CA LEU A 69 -9.26 -9.17 -20.37
C LEU A 69 -10.23 -10.37 -20.38
N GLN A 70 -11.32 -10.29 -19.62
CA GLN A 70 -12.31 -11.36 -19.58
C GLN A 70 -12.97 -11.53 -20.95
N ASN A 71 -13.45 -10.44 -21.55
CA ASN A 71 -14.04 -10.44 -22.88
C ASN A 71 -13.03 -10.83 -23.97
N TYR A 72 -11.77 -10.37 -23.85
CA TYR A 72 -10.67 -10.73 -24.76
C TYR A 72 -10.47 -12.25 -24.86
N ILE A 73 -10.53 -12.95 -23.71
CA ILE A 73 -10.33 -14.40 -23.61
C ILE A 73 -11.61 -15.17 -23.98
N GLN A 74 -12.76 -14.72 -23.49
CA GLN A 74 -14.02 -15.45 -23.55
C GLN A 74 -14.61 -15.50 -24.96
N TYR A 75 -14.66 -14.37 -25.66
CA TYR A 75 -15.37 -14.24 -26.92
C TYR A 75 -14.45 -14.40 -28.13
N SER A 76 -15.04 -14.78 -29.26
CA SER A 76 -14.37 -14.90 -30.56
C SER A 76 -14.61 -13.63 -31.38
N PRO A 77 -13.78 -13.30 -32.39
CA PRO A 77 -13.98 -12.13 -33.26
C PRO A 77 -15.36 -12.07 -33.94
N SER A 78 -16.02 -13.23 -34.11
CA SER A 78 -17.35 -13.35 -34.73
C SER A 78 -18.53 -13.24 -33.74
N SER A 79 -18.27 -13.01 -32.46
CA SER A 79 -19.31 -12.94 -31.41
C SER A 79 -19.97 -11.55 -31.34
N LYS A 80 -21.19 -11.48 -30.79
CA LYS A 80 -21.92 -10.21 -30.57
C LYS A 80 -21.13 -9.23 -29.68
N ILE A 81 -20.40 -9.77 -28.71
CA ILE A 81 -19.46 -9.04 -27.88
C ILE A 81 -18.06 -9.24 -28.49
N PRO A 82 -17.29 -8.17 -28.76
CA PRO A 82 -15.96 -8.30 -29.34
C PRO A 82 -15.05 -9.16 -28.46
N GLY A 83 -14.32 -10.10 -29.05
CA GLY A 83 -13.29 -10.90 -28.35
C GLY A 83 -12.24 -11.44 -29.32
N VAL A 84 -11.21 -12.10 -28.79
CA VAL A 84 -10.07 -12.55 -29.59
C VAL A 84 -9.87 -14.06 -29.53
N LEU A 85 -9.83 -14.65 -28.34
CA LEU A 85 -9.37 -16.04 -28.15
C LEU A 85 -10.48 -17.09 -28.23
N GLY A 86 -11.72 -16.75 -27.85
CA GLY A 86 -12.85 -17.67 -27.89
C GLY A 86 -12.72 -18.90 -26.98
N LEU A 87 -11.94 -18.83 -25.89
CA LEU A 87 -11.62 -19.96 -25.01
C LEU A 87 -12.76 -20.37 -24.05
N ARG A 88 -13.95 -19.79 -24.24
CA ARG A 88 -15.17 -19.98 -23.45
C ARG A 88 -15.06 -19.37 -22.05
N GLU A 89 -16.22 -19.12 -21.46
CA GLU A 89 -16.39 -18.40 -20.20
C GLU A 89 -15.60 -19.00 -19.03
N ALA A 90 -15.71 -20.32 -18.81
CA ALA A 90 -15.07 -20.98 -17.68
C ALA A 90 -13.54 -20.82 -17.70
N THR A 91 -12.92 -20.94 -18.87
CA THR A 91 -11.48 -20.75 -19.05
C THR A 91 -11.09 -19.29 -18.82
N ALA A 92 -11.86 -18.35 -19.35
CA ALA A 92 -11.60 -16.92 -19.18
C ALA A 92 -11.64 -16.49 -17.71
N ILE A 93 -12.68 -16.91 -16.98
CA ILE A 93 -12.82 -16.64 -15.53
C ILE A 93 -11.64 -17.23 -14.76
N ASN A 94 -11.25 -18.47 -15.07
CA ASN A 94 -10.13 -19.13 -14.39
C ASN A 94 -8.79 -18.42 -14.64
N ILE A 95 -8.53 -17.96 -15.87
CA ILE A 95 -7.30 -17.23 -16.21
C ILE A 95 -7.25 -15.88 -15.50
N VAL A 96 -8.35 -15.11 -15.51
CA VAL A 96 -8.41 -13.81 -14.81
C VAL A 96 -8.23 -13.99 -13.31
N ASN A 97 -8.88 -14.98 -12.71
CA ASN A 97 -8.70 -15.29 -11.29
C ASN A 97 -7.28 -15.77 -10.95
N ALA A 98 -6.66 -16.57 -11.83
CA ALA A 98 -5.27 -16.99 -11.67
C ALA A 98 -4.31 -15.79 -11.72
N MET A 99 -4.56 -14.82 -12.62
CA MET A 99 -3.79 -13.57 -12.67
C MET A 99 -3.93 -12.77 -11.37
N MET A 100 -5.15 -12.62 -10.85
CA MET A 100 -5.37 -11.92 -9.58
C MET A 100 -4.68 -12.64 -8.42
N ALA A 101 -4.83 -13.97 -8.34
CA ALA A 101 -4.17 -14.78 -7.32
C ALA A 101 -2.64 -14.67 -7.42
N ALA A 102 -2.07 -14.73 -8.63
CA ALA A 102 -0.64 -14.58 -8.86
C ALA A 102 -0.14 -13.19 -8.41
N GLY A 103 -0.88 -12.12 -8.71
CA GLY A 103 -0.54 -10.77 -8.25
C GLY A 103 -0.52 -10.66 -6.73
N TYR A 104 -1.56 -11.15 -6.05
CA TYR A 104 -1.61 -11.14 -4.59
C TYR A 104 -0.55 -12.04 -3.94
N LEU A 105 -0.23 -13.19 -4.54
CA LEU A 105 0.83 -14.06 -4.05
C LEU A 105 2.22 -13.44 -4.25
N ALA A 106 2.44 -12.72 -5.34
CA ALA A 106 3.70 -12.03 -5.63
C ALA A 106 4.03 -10.93 -4.60
N THR A 107 3.00 -10.36 -3.95
CA THR A 107 3.14 -9.38 -2.85
C THR A 107 3.90 -9.91 -1.63
N ILE A 108 3.92 -11.23 -1.41
CA ILE A 108 4.55 -11.85 -0.22
C ILE A 108 6.07 -11.94 -0.35
N PRO A 109 6.64 -12.53 -1.42
CA PRO A 109 8.10 -12.63 -1.56
C PRO A 109 8.75 -11.29 -1.90
N ALA A 110 8.04 -10.34 -2.52
CA ALA A 110 8.65 -9.10 -3.00
C ALA A 110 9.34 -8.28 -1.89
N PRO A 111 8.70 -7.99 -0.73
CA PRO A 111 9.37 -7.34 0.40
C PRO A 111 10.55 -8.15 0.94
N VAL A 112 10.41 -9.47 1.03
CA VAL A 112 11.45 -10.35 1.58
C VAL A 112 12.69 -10.33 0.69
N MET A 113 12.50 -10.42 -0.64
CA MET A 113 13.59 -10.32 -1.60
C MET A 113 14.23 -8.94 -1.57
N SER A 114 13.41 -7.88 -1.47
CA SER A 114 13.88 -6.50 -1.32
C SER A 114 14.78 -6.34 -0.07
N ASP A 115 14.32 -6.87 1.05
CA ASP A 115 14.99 -6.73 2.33
C ASP A 115 16.28 -7.56 2.42
N MET A 116 16.28 -8.77 1.84
CA MET A 116 17.37 -9.74 1.99
C MET A 116 18.52 -9.57 0.99
N TRP A 117 18.25 -9.28 -0.29
CA TRP A 117 19.26 -9.39 -1.35
C TRP A 117 19.99 -8.09 -1.67
N LEU A 118 19.32 -6.96 -1.52
CA LEU A 118 19.84 -5.66 -1.98
C LEU A 118 20.05 -4.67 -0.82
N GLY A 119 19.67 -5.07 0.40
CA GLY A 119 19.70 -4.27 1.61
C GLY A 119 18.78 -3.05 1.48
N ARG A 120 17.53 -3.19 1.97
CA ARG A 120 16.33 -2.31 2.07
C ARG A 120 16.26 -0.95 1.35
N TYR A 121 17.38 -0.30 1.07
CA TYR A 121 17.54 1.12 0.90
C TYR A 121 17.81 1.61 -0.53
N LYS A 122 18.85 1.08 -1.17
CA LYS A 122 18.89 1.10 -2.63
C LYS A 122 17.78 0.21 -3.17
N THR A 123 17.27 -0.71 -2.35
CA THR A 123 16.29 -1.68 -2.77
C THR A 123 14.92 -1.13 -3.00
N ILE A 124 14.24 -0.39 -2.11
CA ILE A 124 12.82 -0.05 -2.36
C ILE A 124 12.65 0.73 -3.67
N LEU A 125 13.49 1.72 -3.92
CA LEU A 125 13.41 2.50 -5.17
C LEU A 125 13.83 1.67 -6.40
N VAL A 126 14.87 0.83 -6.29
CA VAL A 126 15.34 0.01 -7.43
C VAL A 126 14.45 -1.20 -7.66
N SER A 127 13.85 -1.77 -6.61
CA SER A 127 12.87 -2.85 -6.66
C SER A 127 11.57 -2.31 -7.22
N ASP A 128 11.08 -1.17 -6.74
CA ASP A 128 9.89 -0.55 -7.30
C ASP A 128 10.08 -0.20 -8.78
N LEU A 129 11.25 0.34 -9.15
CA LEU A 129 11.58 0.57 -10.57
C LEU A 129 11.64 -0.74 -11.36
N TYR A 130 12.28 -1.78 -10.82
CA TYR A 130 12.38 -3.09 -11.47
C TYR A 130 11.01 -3.77 -11.63
N ASP A 131 10.16 -3.68 -10.62
CA ASP A 131 8.80 -4.21 -10.62
C ASP A 131 7.91 -3.44 -11.60
N LEU A 132 8.06 -2.10 -11.67
CA LEU A 132 7.42 -1.27 -12.69
C LEU A 132 7.93 -1.58 -14.10
N ASP A 133 9.23 -1.82 -14.28
CA ASP A 133 9.81 -2.20 -15.57
C ASP A 133 9.28 -3.57 -16.03
N ILE A 134 9.19 -4.54 -15.12
CA ILE A 134 8.57 -5.85 -15.38
C ILE A 134 7.12 -5.67 -15.82
N GLN A 135 6.35 -4.85 -15.11
CA GLN A 135 4.95 -4.58 -15.44
C GLN A 135 4.83 -3.88 -16.80
N LEU A 136 5.70 -2.90 -17.08
CA LEU A 136 5.77 -2.19 -18.35
C LEU A 136 6.07 -3.15 -19.50
N CYS A 137 7.03 -4.05 -19.34
CA CYS A 137 7.33 -5.10 -20.31
C CYS A 137 6.12 -6.03 -20.54
N GLY A 138 5.43 -6.44 -19.47
CA GLY A 138 4.21 -7.24 -19.57
C GLY A 138 3.09 -6.52 -20.33
N SER A 139 2.84 -5.25 -20.02
CA SER A 139 1.87 -4.41 -20.73
C SER A 139 2.26 -4.16 -22.18
N ALA A 140 3.56 -4.02 -22.48
CA ALA A 140 4.05 -3.84 -23.85
C ALA A 140 3.87 -5.11 -24.69
N ILE A 141 4.11 -6.28 -24.10
CA ILE A 141 3.82 -7.58 -24.75
C ILE A 141 2.32 -7.71 -25.00
N LEU A 142 1.48 -7.42 -24.01
CA LEU A 142 0.02 -7.49 -24.15
C LEU A 142 -0.48 -6.59 -25.30
N PHE A 143 0.00 -5.35 -25.32
CA PHE A 143 -0.28 -4.39 -26.39
C PHE A 143 0.19 -4.93 -27.75
N GLY A 144 1.45 -5.37 -27.86
CA GLY A 144 2.01 -5.91 -29.09
C GLY A 144 1.25 -7.12 -29.63
N THR A 145 0.84 -8.03 -28.76
CA THR A 145 0.12 -9.26 -29.15
C THR A 145 -1.37 -9.04 -29.42
N SER A 146 -1.92 -7.89 -29.01
CA SER A 146 -3.31 -7.52 -29.29
C SER A 146 -3.54 -6.90 -30.67
N PHE A 147 -2.47 -6.66 -31.44
CA PHE A 147 -2.59 -6.15 -32.82
C PHE A 147 -3.27 -7.20 -33.73
N PRO A 148 -4.24 -6.80 -34.59
CA PRO A 148 -4.96 -7.74 -35.44
C PRO A 148 -4.07 -8.64 -36.30
N ARG A 149 -2.94 -8.11 -36.82
CA ARG A 149 -1.98 -8.88 -37.64
C ARG A 149 -1.25 -9.96 -36.83
N VAL A 150 -0.93 -9.69 -35.57
CA VAL A 150 -0.21 -10.60 -34.67
C VAL A 150 -1.15 -11.67 -34.12
N VAL A 151 -2.40 -11.28 -33.84
CA VAL A 151 -3.49 -12.19 -33.50
C VAL A 151 -3.72 -13.20 -34.63
N GLN A 152 -3.81 -12.74 -35.88
CA GLN A 152 -3.97 -13.63 -37.04
C GLN A 152 -2.77 -14.57 -37.26
N ALA A 153 -1.59 -14.19 -36.80
CA ALA A 153 -0.39 -15.03 -36.82
C ALA A 153 -0.35 -16.09 -35.70
N GLY A 154 -1.35 -16.14 -34.81
CA GLY A 154 -1.46 -17.14 -33.75
C GLY A 154 -0.58 -16.88 -32.52
N ALA A 155 0.02 -15.69 -32.38
CA ALA A 155 0.89 -15.36 -31.25
C ALA A 155 0.14 -14.78 -30.02
N ALA A 156 -1.18 -14.61 -30.10
CA ALA A 156 -2.00 -14.00 -29.05
C ALA A 156 -1.98 -14.78 -27.73
N ASP A 157 -2.07 -16.11 -27.78
CA ASP A 157 -2.16 -16.98 -26.62
C ASP A 157 -0.88 -16.94 -25.77
N GLY A 158 0.27 -17.13 -26.42
CA GLY A 158 1.59 -17.10 -25.78
C GLY A 158 1.98 -15.71 -25.28
N GLY A 159 1.62 -14.68 -26.04
CA GLY A 159 1.77 -13.28 -25.63
C GLY A 159 0.96 -12.96 -24.39
N LEU A 160 -0.30 -13.38 -24.36
CA LEU A 160 -1.17 -13.18 -23.21
C LEU A 160 -0.65 -13.90 -21.96
N ALA A 161 -0.26 -15.17 -22.09
CA ALA A 161 0.25 -15.94 -20.96
C ALA A 161 1.50 -15.27 -20.34
N THR A 162 2.40 -14.79 -21.20
CA THR A 162 3.63 -14.09 -20.77
C THR A 162 3.31 -12.74 -20.14
N ALA A 163 2.39 -11.97 -20.74
CA ALA A 163 1.95 -10.69 -20.20
C ALA A 163 1.29 -10.83 -18.82
N ILE A 164 0.44 -11.84 -18.62
CA ILE A 164 -0.20 -12.11 -17.32
C ILE A 164 0.84 -12.34 -16.23
N VAL A 165 1.84 -13.18 -16.49
CA VAL A 165 2.90 -13.49 -15.51
C VAL A 165 3.69 -12.25 -15.16
N LEU A 166 4.13 -11.48 -16.15
CA LEU A 166 4.92 -10.27 -15.93
C LEU A 166 4.11 -9.19 -15.20
N ILE A 167 2.88 -8.91 -15.64
CA ILE A 167 2.02 -7.91 -14.99
C ILE A 167 1.74 -8.32 -13.54
N ALA A 168 1.42 -9.60 -13.28
CA ALA A 168 1.17 -10.09 -11.92
C ALA A 168 2.39 -9.93 -11.00
N LEU A 169 3.58 -10.31 -11.48
CA LEU A 169 4.81 -10.19 -10.70
C LEU A 169 5.17 -8.73 -10.40
N GLY A 170 5.13 -7.86 -11.41
CA GLY A 170 5.46 -6.44 -11.23
C GLY A 170 4.47 -5.72 -10.31
N SER A 171 3.16 -5.97 -10.47
CA SER A 171 2.14 -5.31 -9.65
C SER A 171 2.24 -5.71 -8.16
N GLY A 172 2.53 -6.99 -7.88
CA GLY A 172 2.68 -7.48 -6.52
C GLY A 172 3.82 -6.80 -5.76
N GLY A 173 4.94 -6.53 -6.42
CA GLY A 173 6.06 -5.80 -5.82
C GLY A 173 5.67 -4.39 -5.39
N VAL A 174 5.12 -3.61 -6.33
CA VAL A 174 4.70 -2.22 -6.12
C VAL A 174 3.65 -2.09 -5.02
N TRP A 175 2.69 -3.02 -4.91
CA TRP A 175 1.66 -2.97 -3.86
C TRP A 175 2.22 -3.11 -2.45
N SER A 176 3.33 -3.83 -2.30
CA SER A 176 3.92 -4.12 -1.01
C SER A 176 4.76 -2.97 -0.44
N SER A 177 5.25 -2.10 -1.31
CA SER A 177 6.28 -1.10 -1.01
C SER A 177 5.79 0.34 -1.07
N VAL A 178 4.85 0.68 -1.97
CA VAL A 178 4.45 2.07 -2.25
C VAL A 178 3.91 2.79 -1.01
N ALA A 179 3.00 2.17 -0.25
CA ALA A 179 2.40 2.83 0.91
C ALA A 179 3.43 3.11 2.03
N PRO A 180 4.25 2.13 2.47
CA PRO A 180 5.39 2.41 3.35
C PRO A 180 6.33 3.48 2.80
N PHE A 181 6.64 3.43 1.49
CA PHE A 181 7.58 4.35 0.87
C PHE A 181 7.08 5.80 0.89
N ILE A 182 5.79 6.04 0.64
CA ILE A 182 5.13 7.35 0.78
C ILE A 182 5.33 7.92 2.19
N ALA A 183 5.10 7.12 3.23
CA ALA A 183 5.27 7.57 4.61
C ALA A 183 6.75 7.84 4.98
N GLU A 184 7.68 7.06 4.42
CA GLU A 184 9.11 7.26 4.65
C GLU A 184 9.64 8.56 4.04
N GLN A 185 9.05 9.02 2.93
CA GLN A 185 9.40 10.28 2.28
C GLN A 185 9.01 11.51 3.11
N TYR A 186 8.00 11.39 3.97
CA TYR A 186 7.63 12.47 4.88
C TYR A 186 8.55 12.46 6.11
N THR A 187 9.65 13.23 6.03
CA THR A 187 10.70 13.29 7.06
C THR A 187 10.43 14.24 8.20
N GLU A 188 9.41 15.09 8.10
CA GLU A 188 9.15 16.09 9.12
C GLU A 188 8.59 15.44 10.39
N ILE A 189 9.40 15.47 11.46
CA ILE A 189 9.09 14.84 12.74
C ILE A 189 8.66 15.88 13.78
N ASN A 190 9.20 17.10 13.69
CA ASN A 190 8.99 18.12 14.69
C ASN A 190 7.76 18.96 14.35
N PRO A 191 6.81 19.12 15.28
CA PRO A 191 5.69 20.04 15.09
C PRO A 191 6.24 21.46 14.90
N LYS A 192 5.88 22.09 13.78
CA LYS A 192 6.24 23.48 13.48
C LYS A 192 5.06 24.38 13.77
N VAL A 193 5.31 25.50 14.44
CA VAL A 193 4.32 26.57 14.55
C VAL A 193 4.34 27.37 13.26
N LYS A 194 3.28 27.27 12.46
CA LYS A 194 3.09 28.09 11.26
C LYS A 194 2.14 29.24 11.56
N VAL A 195 2.39 30.40 10.94
CA VAL A 195 1.44 31.51 10.92
C VAL A 195 0.72 31.46 9.58
N LEU A 196 -0.58 31.20 9.58
CA LEU A 196 -1.39 31.22 8.36
C LEU A 196 -1.44 32.64 7.78
N LYS A 197 -1.84 32.76 6.51
CA LYS A 197 -2.06 34.05 5.83
C LYS A 197 -3.08 34.97 6.55
N ASN A 198 -3.89 34.41 7.44
CA ASN A 198 -4.86 35.13 8.28
C ASN A 198 -4.26 35.63 9.62
N GLY A 199 -2.96 35.40 9.88
CA GLY A 199 -2.28 35.79 11.12
C GLY A 199 -2.45 34.80 12.29
N GLN A 200 -3.18 33.69 12.10
CA GLN A 200 -3.39 32.69 13.14
C GLN A 200 -2.16 31.78 13.26
N LYS A 201 -1.63 31.62 14.47
CA LYS A 201 -0.63 30.60 14.77
C LYS A 201 -1.34 29.24 14.81
N VAL A 202 -0.75 28.25 14.15
CA VAL A 202 -1.22 26.85 14.15
C VAL A 202 -0.04 25.94 14.37
N ILE A 203 -0.27 24.78 14.95
CA ILE A 203 0.75 23.76 15.14
C ILE A 203 0.60 22.71 14.05
N THR A 204 1.72 22.24 13.53
CA THR A 204 1.70 21.24 12.47
C THR A 204 1.69 19.85 13.10
N ASP A 205 0.68 19.05 12.81
CA ASP A 205 0.58 17.67 13.30
C ASP A 205 1.00 16.68 12.21
N ARG A 206 2.01 15.86 12.52
CA ARG A 206 2.50 14.80 11.65
C ARG A 206 1.44 13.72 11.42
N GLY A 207 0.68 13.34 12.44
CA GLY A 207 -0.35 12.32 12.34
C GLY A 207 -1.44 12.73 11.35
N LEU A 208 -1.97 13.94 11.52
CA LEU A 208 -2.94 14.54 10.61
C LEU A 208 -2.41 14.68 9.17
N THR A 209 -1.13 15.05 9.02
CA THR A 209 -0.51 15.20 7.69
C THR A 209 -0.33 13.87 6.98
N ILE A 210 0.13 12.83 7.68
CA ILE A 210 0.25 11.47 7.11
C ILE A 210 -1.13 10.92 6.73
N GLN A 211 -2.13 11.12 7.60
CA GLN A 211 -3.51 10.72 7.30
C GLN A 211 -4.04 11.42 6.04
N TYR A 212 -3.79 12.73 5.92
CA TYR A 212 -4.14 13.50 4.72
C TYR A 212 -3.45 12.94 3.47
N ILE A 213 -2.14 12.68 3.52
CA ILE A 213 -1.38 12.10 2.41
C ILE A 213 -2.00 10.77 1.97
N TYR A 214 -2.30 9.88 2.92
CA TYR A 214 -2.93 8.59 2.59
C TYR A 214 -4.33 8.74 2.04
N ASN A 215 -5.15 9.65 2.56
CA ASN A 215 -6.49 9.90 2.05
C ASN A 215 -6.45 10.36 0.58
N VAL A 216 -5.54 11.29 0.25
CA VAL A 216 -5.37 11.76 -1.14
C VAL A 216 -4.79 10.64 -2.01
N TYR A 217 -3.85 9.84 -1.50
CA TYR A 217 -3.33 8.66 -2.20
C TYR A 217 -4.44 7.66 -2.53
N TYR A 218 -5.28 7.28 -1.57
CA TYR A 218 -6.40 6.37 -1.80
C TYR A 218 -7.44 6.96 -2.75
N TRP A 219 -7.68 8.26 -2.69
CA TRP A 219 -8.53 8.93 -3.68
C TRP A 219 -7.94 8.81 -5.09
N MET A 220 -6.64 9.07 -5.27
CA MET A 220 -5.95 8.92 -6.56
C MET A 220 -5.99 7.46 -7.07
N VAL A 221 -5.81 6.48 -6.19
CA VAL A 221 -5.93 5.05 -6.52
C VAL A 221 -7.32 4.70 -7.02
N ASN A 222 -8.38 5.22 -6.37
CA ASN A 222 -9.74 4.99 -6.82
C ASN A 222 -10.02 5.67 -8.18
N VAL A 223 -9.49 6.87 -8.41
CA VAL A 223 -9.54 7.54 -9.72
C VAL A 223 -8.81 6.70 -10.77
N GLY A 224 -7.64 6.13 -10.44
CA GLY A 224 -6.93 5.18 -11.30
C GLY A 224 -7.78 3.96 -11.66
N GLY A 225 -8.57 3.44 -10.71
CA GLY A 225 -9.52 2.35 -10.94
C GLY A 225 -10.61 2.65 -11.99
N LEU A 226 -10.91 3.93 -12.28
CA LEU A 226 -11.84 4.32 -13.35
C LEU A 226 -11.29 4.07 -14.76
N SER A 227 -10.00 3.72 -14.88
CA SER A 227 -9.39 3.21 -16.12
C SER A 227 -10.21 2.10 -16.77
N ALA A 228 -10.85 1.25 -15.96
CA ALA A 228 -11.72 0.18 -16.44
C ALA A 228 -12.84 0.70 -17.36
N LEU A 229 -13.44 1.87 -17.07
CA LEU A 229 -14.43 2.51 -17.96
C LEU A 229 -13.82 2.92 -19.29
N ILE A 230 -12.63 3.54 -19.23
CA ILE A 230 -11.96 4.07 -20.42
C ILE A 230 -11.59 2.91 -21.34
N THR A 231 -10.99 1.86 -20.81
CA THR A 231 -10.53 0.71 -21.60
C THR A 231 -11.69 -0.12 -22.16
N THR A 232 -12.80 -0.27 -21.43
CA THR A 232 -14.02 -0.95 -21.91
C THR A 232 -14.82 -0.16 -22.95
N ILE A 233 -14.75 1.17 -22.92
CA ILE A 233 -15.30 1.99 -24.01
C ILE A 233 -14.42 1.84 -25.25
N LEU A 234 -13.10 1.89 -25.09
CA LEU A 234 -12.15 1.80 -26.21
C LEU A 234 -12.17 0.44 -26.90
N GLU A 235 -12.32 -0.67 -26.15
CA GLU A 235 -12.44 -2.00 -26.75
C GLU A 235 -13.68 -2.10 -27.65
N ARG A 236 -14.79 -1.47 -27.26
CA ARG A 236 -16.07 -1.51 -28.00
C ARG A 236 -15.99 -0.72 -29.31
N TYR A 237 -15.43 0.48 -29.26
CA TYR A 237 -15.51 1.42 -30.39
C TYR A 237 -14.29 1.39 -31.32
N VAL A 238 -13.12 0.95 -30.85
CA VAL A 238 -11.87 0.99 -31.64
C VAL A 238 -11.18 -0.36 -31.69
N GLY A 239 -11.10 -1.05 -30.55
CA GLY A 239 -10.54 -2.39 -30.44
C GLY A 239 -9.50 -2.53 -29.33
N TYR A 240 -9.13 -3.79 -29.06
CA TYR A 240 -8.30 -4.18 -27.93
C TYR A 240 -6.91 -3.54 -27.91
N TRP A 241 -6.30 -3.32 -29.07
CA TRP A 241 -4.97 -2.70 -29.14
C TRP A 241 -4.93 -1.27 -28.57
N VAL A 242 -5.97 -0.45 -28.78
CA VAL A 242 -6.05 0.88 -28.15
C VAL A 242 -6.37 0.76 -26.67
N SER A 243 -7.23 -0.19 -26.30
CA SER A 243 -7.58 -0.47 -24.91
C SER A 243 -6.33 -0.79 -24.07
N TYR A 244 -5.37 -1.55 -24.61
CA TYR A 244 -4.09 -1.85 -23.95
C TYR A 244 -2.99 -0.78 -24.13
N LEU A 245 -3.11 0.11 -25.11
CA LEU A 245 -2.18 1.24 -25.28
C LEU A 245 -2.31 2.27 -24.16
N VAL A 246 -3.53 2.54 -23.70
CA VAL A 246 -3.78 3.51 -22.63
C VAL A 246 -3.08 3.14 -21.31
N PRO A 247 -3.25 1.93 -20.74
CA PRO A 247 -2.52 1.54 -19.53
C PRO A 247 -1.00 1.50 -19.75
N LEU A 248 -0.54 1.07 -20.93
CA LEU A 248 0.89 1.11 -21.28
C LEU A 248 1.45 2.54 -21.26
N SER A 249 0.70 3.50 -21.79
CA SER A 249 1.13 4.90 -21.87
C SER A 249 1.22 5.54 -20.48
N ILE A 250 0.21 5.29 -19.63
CA ILE A 250 0.21 5.78 -18.24
C ILE A 250 1.34 5.15 -17.43
N MET A 251 1.63 3.87 -17.63
CA MET A 251 2.76 3.19 -17.00
C MET A 251 4.11 3.78 -17.47
N ALA A 252 4.28 4.05 -18.76
CA ALA A 252 5.48 4.73 -19.25
C ALA A 252 5.63 6.13 -18.63
N LEU A 253 4.52 6.85 -18.44
CA LEU A 253 4.48 8.16 -17.79
C LEU A 253 4.73 8.11 -16.28
N SER A 254 4.60 6.97 -15.60
CA SER A 254 4.95 6.83 -14.18
C SER A 254 6.44 6.51 -14.00
N VAL A 255 7.00 5.67 -14.87
CA VAL A 255 8.42 5.25 -14.81
C VAL A 255 9.37 6.42 -15.10
N VAL A 256 9.10 7.23 -16.13
CA VAL A 256 10.02 8.29 -16.57
C VAL A 256 10.25 9.35 -15.47
N PRO A 257 9.22 9.94 -14.82
CA PRO A 257 9.42 10.87 -13.72
C PRO A 257 10.12 10.23 -12.51
N LEU A 258 9.80 8.97 -12.17
CA LEU A 258 10.46 8.30 -11.05
C LEU A 258 11.97 8.14 -11.30
N LEU A 259 12.37 7.82 -12.53
CA LEU A 259 13.78 7.74 -12.93
C LEU A 259 14.49 9.10 -12.83
N VAL A 260 13.83 10.20 -13.24
CA VAL A 260 14.39 11.55 -13.21
C VAL A 260 14.56 12.07 -11.78
N TRP A 261 13.57 11.86 -10.92
CA TRP A 261 13.55 12.39 -9.55
C TRP A 261 14.13 11.43 -8.50
N ARG A 262 14.71 10.29 -8.91
CA ARG A 262 15.30 9.29 -8.01
C ARG A 262 16.31 9.83 -7.01
N HIS A 263 17.03 10.89 -7.39
CA HIS A 263 18.07 11.51 -6.55
C HIS A 263 17.50 12.47 -5.50
N ALA A 264 16.26 12.94 -5.68
CA ALA A 264 15.57 13.83 -4.74
C ALA A 264 14.78 13.06 -3.66
N LEU A 265 14.66 11.74 -3.81
CA LEU A 265 13.95 10.89 -2.88
C LEU A 265 14.77 10.70 -1.60
N VAL A 266 14.09 10.84 -0.46
CA VAL A 266 14.66 10.63 0.85
C VAL A 266 15.08 9.20 0.96
N GLN A 267 16.30 9.08 1.44
CA GLN A 267 16.90 7.82 1.61
C GLN A 267 17.21 7.58 3.14
N ARG A 268 16.51 6.64 3.84
CA ARG A 268 16.82 6.11 5.20
C ARG A 268 17.68 4.82 5.30
N PRO A 269 18.62 4.72 6.28
CA PRO A 269 19.50 3.56 6.46
C PRO A 269 18.75 2.26 6.86
N PRO A 270 19.31 1.07 6.56
CA PRO A 270 18.60 -0.20 6.74
C PRO A 270 18.33 -0.53 8.21
N SER A 271 17.04 -0.66 8.55
CA SER A 271 16.62 -1.44 9.73
C SER A 271 16.51 -2.90 9.30
N GLY A 272 17.25 -3.81 9.93
CA GLY A 272 17.33 -5.22 9.54
C GLY A 272 15.96 -5.92 9.41
N SER A 273 15.90 -7.00 8.63
CA SER A 273 14.64 -7.72 8.39
C SER A 273 14.23 -8.54 9.61
N VAL A 274 13.04 -8.26 10.13
CA VAL A 274 12.42 -9.01 11.24
C VAL A 274 11.78 -10.31 10.78
N LEU A 275 11.48 -10.45 9.48
CA LEU A 275 10.77 -11.60 8.90
C LEU A 275 11.55 -12.93 9.03
N PRO A 276 12.86 -13.01 8.73
CA PRO A 276 13.65 -14.21 8.96
C PRO A 276 13.78 -14.58 10.44
N GLN A 277 13.74 -13.60 11.33
CA GLN A 277 13.75 -13.86 12.77
C GLN A 277 12.40 -14.44 13.20
N ALA A 278 11.29 -13.79 12.83
CA ALA A 278 9.94 -14.26 13.12
C ALA A 278 9.67 -15.68 12.59
N SER A 279 10.11 -16.00 11.37
CA SER A 279 9.93 -17.33 10.79
C SER A 279 10.69 -18.41 11.55
N ARG A 280 11.93 -18.14 11.99
CA ARG A 280 12.70 -19.04 12.86
C ARG A 280 12.02 -19.23 14.21
N THR A 281 11.52 -18.15 14.81
CA THR A 281 10.80 -18.21 16.08
C THR A 281 9.52 -19.05 15.95
N MET A 282 8.77 -18.89 14.86
CA MET A 282 7.58 -19.71 14.58
C MET A 282 7.91 -21.19 14.36
N VAL A 283 9.01 -21.51 13.68
CA VAL A 283 9.43 -22.92 13.51
C VAL A 283 9.74 -23.55 14.87
N TYR A 284 10.42 -22.82 15.76
CA TYR A 284 10.69 -23.31 17.12
C TYR A 284 9.41 -23.45 17.94
N ASP A 285 8.49 -22.50 17.86
CA ASP A 285 7.17 -22.59 18.50
C ASP A 285 6.40 -23.84 18.06
N ILE A 286 6.36 -24.13 16.75
CA ILE A 286 5.70 -25.33 16.20
C ILE A 286 6.39 -26.60 16.69
N CYS A 287 7.73 -26.64 16.71
CA CYS A 287 8.49 -27.79 17.20
C CYS A 287 8.28 -28.06 18.69
N GLU A 288 7.97 -27.02 19.48
CA GLU A 288 7.70 -27.10 20.92
C GLU A 288 6.20 -27.25 21.25
N GLY A 289 5.35 -27.49 20.25
CA GLY A 289 3.92 -27.79 20.45
C GLY A 289 3.01 -26.56 20.55
N PHE A 290 3.32 -25.48 19.82
CA PHE A 290 2.57 -24.21 19.79
C PHE A 290 2.58 -23.46 21.14
N GLN A 291 3.65 -23.62 21.91
CA GLN A 291 3.89 -22.89 23.15
C GLN A 291 4.87 -21.75 22.92
N MET A 292 4.36 -20.59 22.51
CA MET A 292 5.19 -19.42 22.17
C MET A 292 6.10 -18.95 23.31
N ASP A 293 5.77 -19.28 24.57
CA ASP A 293 6.62 -18.99 25.72
C ASP A 293 7.88 -19.86 25.79
N GLU A 294 7.91 -21.01 25.13
CA GLU A 294 9.09 -21.90 25.04
C GLU A 294 10.12 -21.38 24.01
N ALA A 295 9.71 -20.49 23.10
CA ALA A 295 10.60 -19.85 22.13
C ALA A 295 11.41 -18.67 22.74
N ARG A 296 11.17 -18.33 24.02
CA ARG A 296 11.86 -17.25 24.72
C ARG A 296 13.37 -17.52 24.86
N PRO A 297 14.23 -16.48 24.83
CA PRO A 297 15.67 -16.66 24.87
C PRO A 297 16.17 -17.40 26.11
N GLU A 298 15.63 -17.08 27.28
CA GLU A 298 16.02 -17.73 28.54
C GLU A 298 15.71 -19.23 28.54
N LYS A 299 14.51 -19.62 28.07
CA LYS A 299 14.10 -21.02 28.01
C LYS A 299 14.81 -21.82 26.92
N GLN A 300 15.09 -21.21 25.78
CA GLN A 300 15.89 -21.84 24.73
C GLN A 300 17.35 -22.06 25.17
N GLN A 301 17.89 -21.15 25.99
CA GLN A 301 19.20 -21.31 26.59
C GLN A 301 19.19 -22.42 27.66
N GLU A 302 18.16 -22.50 28.50
CA GLU A 302 18.05 -23.52 29.56
C GLU A 302 17.80 -24.93 29.02
N LYS A 303 16.88 -25.07 28.05
CA LYS A 303 16.43 -26.37 27.54
C LYS A 303 17.35 -26.92 26.43
N HIS A 304 17.85 -26.03 25.56
CA HIS A 304 18.58 -26.42 24.35
C HIS A 304 20.00 -25.87 24.27
N HIS A 305 20.46 -25.08 25.26
CA HIS A 305 21.79 -24.46 25.28
C HIS A 305 22.09 -23.59 24.04
N ARG A 306 21.05 -23.00 23.44
CA ARG A 306 21.15 -22.18 22.21
C ARG A 306 20.92 -20.70 22.52
N GLN A 307 21.87 -19.87 22.11
CA GLN A 307 21.67 -18.42 22.07
C GLN A 307 20.85 -18.03 20.84
N VAL A 308 19.72 -17.39 21.05
CA VAL A 308 18.83 -16.90 19.99
C VAL A 308 19.02 -15.38 19.79
N PRO A 309 18.86 -14.86 18.56
CA PRO A 309 19.10 -13.45 18.26
C PRO A 309 17.93 -12.50 18.58
N TRP A 310 16.84 -12.98 19.19
CA TRP A 310 15.64 -12.19 19.50
C TRP A 310 15.47 -11.96 21.01
N THR A 311 14.67 -10.95 21.38
CA THR A 311 14.36 -10.57 22.77
C THR A 311 13.01 -11.09 23.23
N ASP A 312 12.73 -11.07 24.54
CA ASP A 312 11.40 -11.40 25.07
C ASP A 312 10.30 -10.45 24.57
N THR A 313 10.62 -9.15 24.46
CA THR A 313 9.70 -8.16 23.89
C THR A 313 9.28 -8.50 22.47
N PHE A 314 10.19 -9.03 21.66
CA PHE A 314 9.89 -9.48 20.30
C PHE A 314 8.90 -10.65 20.29
N ILE A 315 8.98 -11.57 21.26
CA ILE A 315 8.03 -12.69 21.39
C ILE A 315 6.63 -12.17 21.76
N ASP A 316 6.54 -11.21 22.68
CA ASP A 316 5.27 -10.62 23.09
C ASP A 316 4.61 -9.82 21.95
N GLU A 317 5.41 -9.10 21.15
CA GLU A 317 4.98 -8.44 19.92
C GLU A 317 4.52 -9.46 18.86
N LEU A 318 5.25 -10.56 18.67
CA LEU A 318 4.90 -11.63 17.74
C LEU A 318 3.59 -12.32 18.13
N LYS A 319 3.36 -12.58 19.41
CA LYS A 319 2.09 -13.10 19.94
C LYS A 319 0.92 -12.16 19.67
N SER A 320 1.12 -10.87 19.91
CA SER A 320 0.12 -9.83 19.62
C SER A 320 -0.19 -9.78 18.12
N GLY A 321 0.84 -9.89 17.27
CA GLY A 321 0.70 -9.98 15.83
C GLY A 321 -0.10 -11.21 15.38
N LEU A 322 0.18 -12.39 15.93
CA LEU A 322 -0.58 -13.61 15.65
C LEU A 322 -2.04 -13.54 16.11
N LEU A 323 -2.30 -12.88 17.25
CA LEU A 323 -3.66 -12.63 17.71
C LEU A 323 -4.42 -11.74 16.71
N ALA A 324 -3.78 -10.69 16.20
CA ALA A 324 -4.34 -9.85 15.14
C ALA A 324 -4.59 -10.65 13.85
N CYS A 325 -3.69 -11.58 13.49
CA CYS A 325 -3.88 -12.47 12.34
C CYS A 325 -5.14 -13.35 12.44
N ARG A 326 -5.66 -13.62 13.64
CA ARG A 326 -6.94 -14.35 13.78
C ARG A 326 -8.10 -13.59 13.15
N VAL A 327 -8.09 -12.27 13.19
CA VAL A 327 -9.11 -11.44 12.53
C VAL A 327 -8.99 -11.57 11.01
N PHE A 328 -7.77 -11.71 10.49
CA PHE A 328 -7.53 -11.92 9.05
C PHE A 328 -8.07 -13.26 8.52
N LEU A 329 -8.38 -14.23 9.37
CA LEU A 329 -9.04 -15.48 8.93
C LEU A 329 -10.46 -15.26 8.39
N LEU A 330 -11.10 -14.13 8.70
CA LEU A 330 -12.39 -13.75 8.14
C LEU A 330 -12.28 -13.11 6.75
N PHE A 331 -11.10 -12.58 6.38
CA PHE A 331 -10.91 -11.88 5.11
C PHE A 331 -11.05 -12.79 3.88
N PRO A 332 -10.60 -14.07 3.87
CA PRO A 332 -10.90 -14.98 2.76
C PRO A 332 -12.39 -15.10 2.43
N ILE A 333 -13.26 -15.10 3.45
CA ILE A 333 -14.73 -15.16 3.25
C ILE A 333 -15.21 -13.87 2.58
N HIS A 334 -14.73 -12.72 3.06
CA HIS A 334 -15.03 -11.42 2.46
C HIS A 334 -14.56 -11.34 1.00
N TRP A 335 -13.30 -11.73 0.72
CA TRP A 335 -12.73 -11.74 -0.63
C TRP A 335 -13.42 -12.72 -1.56
N LEU A 336 -13.86 -13.88 -1.05
CA LEU A 336 -14.65 -14.82 -1.83
C LEU A 336 -15.94 -14.15 -2.32
N TYR A 337 -16.67 -13.47 -1.44
CA TYR A 337 -17.89 -12.75 -1.81
C TYR A 337 -17.60 -11.61 -2.81
N LEU A 338 -16.56 -10.82 -2.56
CA LEU A 338 -16.19 -9.70 -3.43
C LEU A 338 -15.80 -10.17 -4.84
N ASN A 339 -15.04 -11.27 -4.96
CA ASN A 339 -14.65 -11.84 -6.26
C ASN A 339 -15.85 -12.36 -7.08
N GLN A 340 -16.95 -12.75 -6.43
CA GLN A 340 -18.18 -13.12 -7.13
C GLN A 340 -18.79 -11.92 -7.86
N THR A 341 -18.72 -10.73 -7.26
CA THR A 341 -19.17 -9.48 -7.88
C THR A 341 -18.34 -9.12 -9.12
N PHE A 342 -17.04 -9.43 -9.13
CA PHE A 342 -16.17 -9.06 -10.25
C PHE A 342 -16.20 -10.03 -11.44
N ASN A 343 -16.61 -11.28 -11.28
CA ASN A 343 -16.57 -12.28 -12.35
C ASN A 343 -17.98 -12.72 -12.81
N ASN A 344 -18.79 -13.22 -11.87
CA ASN A 344 -20.09 -13.80 -12.22
C ASN A 344 -21.13 -12.72 -12.56
N LEU A 345 -21.04 -11.55 -11.92
CA LEU A 345 -21.93 -10.44 -12.25
C LEU A 345 -21.69 -9.91 -13.67
N ILE A 346 -20.45 -9.96 -14.16
CA ILE A 346 -20.10 -9.58 -15.54
C ILE A 346 -20.74 -10.52 -16.54
N SER A 347 -20.59 -11.83 -16.34
CA SER A 347 -21.23 -12.83 -17.19
C SER A 347 -22.75 -12.68 -17.18
N GLN A 348 -23.35 -12.42 -16.01
CA GLN A 348 -24.79 -12.15 -15.91
C GLN A 348 -25.19 -10.87 -16.67
N THR A 349 -24.41 -9.80 -16.54
CA THR A 349 -24.66 -8.53 -17.24
C THR A 349 -24.56 -8.69 -18.75
N GLY A 350 -23.67 -9.55 -19.24
CA GLY A 350 -23.56 -9.88 -20.67
C GLY A 350 -24.78 -10.62 -21.26
N GLN A 351 -25.71 -11.10 -20.43
CA GLN A 351 -26.99 -11.67 -20.85
C GLN A 351 -28.16 -10.68 -20.72
N MET A 352 -27.93 -9.48 -20.17
CA MET A 352 -28.96 -8.45 -19.99
C MET A 352 -29.10 -7.57 -21.24
N VAL A 353 -30.10 -6.69 -21.26
CA VAL A 353 -30.30 -5.74 -22.37
C VAL A 353 -29.26 -4.63 -22.31
N ASP A 354 -28.24 -4.74 -23.15
CA ASP A 354 -27.16 -3.75 -23.27
C ASP A 354 -27.67 -2.45 -23.93
N SER A 355 -28.12 -1.48 -23.13
CA SER A 355 -28.54 -0.15 -23.59
C SER A 355 -27.35 0.77 -23.92
N GLY A 356 -26.31 0.24 -24.58
CA GLY A 356 -25.10 0.98 -24.95
C GLY A 356 -23.95 0.93 -23.94
N VAL A 357 -24.11 0.25 -22.81
CA VAL A 357 -23.08 0.03 -21.78
C VAL A 357 -22.54 -1.39 -21.89
N LEU A 358 -21.22 -1.61 -21.77
CA LEU A 358 -20.63 -2.96 -21.80
C LEU A 358 -20.76 -3.66 -20.44
N ASN A 359 -20.82 -4.99 -20.44
CA ASN A 359 -20.88 -5.83 -19.23
C ASN A 359 -19.75 -5.54 -18.24
N ASP A 360 -18.52 -5.33 -18.73
CA ASP A 360 -17.33 -5.10 -17.91
C ASP A 360 -17.33 -3.74 -17.18
N THR A 361 -18.18 -2.80 -17.60
CA THR A 361 -18.34 -1.47 -16.98
C THR A 361 -18.69 -1.57 -15.50
N ILE A 362 -19.36 -2.66 -15.09
CA ILE A 362 -19.83 -2.87 -13.71
C ILE A 362 -18.70 -2.90 -12.68
N LYS A 363 -17.47 -3.30 -13.10
CA LYS A 363 -16.27 -3.27 -12.25
C LYS A 363 -15.95 -1.87 -11.71
N SER A 364 -16.37 -0.84 -12.46
CA SER A 364 -16.10 0.56 -12.14
C SER A 364 -17.05 1.15 -11.10
N LEU A 365 -18.14 0.46 -10.75
CA LEU A 365 -19.03 0.91 -9.68
C LEU A 365 -18.33 0.94 -8.32
N ASN A 366 -17.38 0.02 -8.08
CA ASN A 366 -16.63 -0.04 -6.82
C ASN A 366 -15.78 1.23 -6.57
N PRO A 367 -14.90 1.67 -7.50
CA PRO A 367 -14.17 2.93 -7.33
C PRO A 367 -15.10 4.15 -7.29
N ILE A 368 -16.19 4.18 -8.08
CA ILE A 368 -17.17 5.28 -8.02
C ILE A 368 -17.81 5.37 -6.63
N ALA A 369 -18.29 4.25 -6.10
CA ALA A 369 -18.89 4.18 -4.77
C ALA A 369 -17.88 4.60 -3.69
N SER A 370 -16.62 4.19 -3.81
CA SER A 370 -15.56 4.57 -2.87
C SER A 370 -15.30 6.08 -2.90
N ILE A 371 -15.21 6.69 -4.09
CA ILE A 371 -14.99 8.15 -4.22
C ILE A 371 -16.14 8.96 -3.59
N ILE A 372 -17.38 8.48 -3.70
CA ILE A 372 -18.57 9.19 -3.20
C ILE A 372 -18.80 8.91 -1.70
N LEU A 373 -18.69 7.65 -1.27
CA LEU A 373 -19.04 7.24 0.09
C LEU A 373 -17.94 7.52 1.10
N THR A 374 -16.66 7.44 0.73
CA THR A 374 -15.55 7.69 1.67
C THR A 374 -15.63 9.09 2.30
N PRO A 375 -15.84 10.19 1.54
CA PRO A 375 -16.03 11.51 2.12
C PRO A 375 -17.27 11.61 3.02
N VAL A 376 -18.38 10.99 2.62
CA VAL A 376 -19.64 11.02 3.38
C VAL A 376 -19.48 10.36 4.75
N VAL A 377 -18.86 9.19 4.79
CA VAL A 377 -18.58 8.48 6.05
C VAL A 377 -17.63 9.30 6.91
N TYR A 378 -16.59 9.90 6.31
CA TYR A 378 -15.63 10.74 7.04
C TYR A 378 -16.28 11.99 7.65
N THR A 379 -17.28 12.59 6.99
CA THR A 379 -18.04 13.72 7.55
C THR A 379 -19.04 13.33 8.65
N LEU A 380 -19.40 12.05 8.73
CA LEU A 380 -20.33 11.51 9.73
C LEU A 380 -19.62 10.94 10.97
N SER A 381 -18.30 10.76 10.90
CA SER A 381 -17.42 10.27 11.97
C SER A 381 -16.87 11.45 12.77
#